data_AF-A0A7X2ZR21-F1
#
_entry.id   AF-A0A7X2ZR21-F1
#
_cell.length_a   1.000
_cell.length_b   1.000
_cell.length_c   1.000
_cell.angle_alpha   90.00
_cell.angle_beta   90.00
_cell.angle_gamma   90.00
#
_symmetry.space_group_name_H-M   'P 1'
#
loop_
_entity.id
_entity.type
_entity.pdbx_description
1 polymer ?
#
loop_
_entity_poly.entity_id
_entity_poly.type
_entity_poly.pdbx_seq_one_letter_code
_entity_poly.pdbx_strand_id
1 'polypeptide(L)'
;MKKVFSFLAIIAIILVSNCSEIPENNDPVIGIWSDVEVEAASQTSKGGTTTRKEWIFNDAYLGRYHQKSNGKITFKTDFKWSYENDTYTISYPGTDMADEQVSMKASTEGSILSDSQGNTMALRE
;
A
#
# COMPACT_ATOMS: atom_id res chain seq x y z
N MET A 1 24.37 50.95 -5.67
CA MET A 1 23.72 50.43 -4.43
C MET A 1 22.44 49.64 -4.71
N LYS A 2 21.44 50.14 -5.44
CA LYS A 2 20.18 49.39 -5.74
C LYS A 2 20.36 47.99 -6.35
N LYS A 3 21.38 47.78 -7.21
CA LYS A 3 21.68 46.47 -7.82
C LYS A 3 22.23 45.43 -6.82
N VAL A 4 22.93 45.87 -5.78
CA VAL A 4 23.48 44.98 -4.74
C VAL A 4 22.36 44.46 -3.83
N PHE A 5 21.41 45.33 -3.46
CA PHE A 5 20.24 44.92 -2.69
C PHE A 5 19.33 43.94 -3.43
N SER A 6 19.17 44.13 -4.75
CA SER A 6 18.41 43.17 -5.58
C SER A 6 19.10 41.79 -5.64
N PHE A 7 20.42 41.76 -5.77
CA PHE A 7 21.18 40.51 -5.76
C PHE A 7 21.11 39.77 -4.41
N LEU A 8 21.25 40.51 -3.30
CA LEU A 8 21.08 39.97 -1.95
C LEU A 8 19.66 39.46 -1.71
N ALA A 9 18.63 40.11 -2.26
CA ALA A 9 17.26 39.63 -2.17
C ALA A 9 17.06 38.29 -2.90
N ILE A 10 17.66 38.11 -4.08
CA ILE A 10 17.61 36.84 -4.83
C ILE A 10 18.33 35.73 -4.04
N ILE A 11 19.51 36.01 -3.49
CA ILE A 11 20.24 35.03 -2.65
C ILE A 11 19.42 34.67 -1.40
N ALA A 12 18.81 35.66 -0.74
CA ALA A 12 17.97 35.41 0.41
C ALA A 12 16.77 34.51 0.08
N ILE A 13 16.12 34.72 -1.07
CA ILE A 13 15.03 33.87 -1.56
C ILE A 13 15.53 32.43 -1.76
N ILE A 14 16.69 32.23 -2.40
CA ILE A 14 17.25 30.89 -2.64
C ILE A 14 17.62 30.19 -1.33
N LEU A 15 18.18 30.91 -0.35
CA LEU A 15 18.58 30.35 0.94
C LEU A 15 17.39 29.97 1.84
N VAL A 16 16.24 30.65 1.71
CA VAL A 16 14.99 30.24 2.40
C VAL A 16 14.16 29.24 1.60
N SER A 17 14.50 28.99 0.33
CA SER A 17 13.89 27.95 -0.52
C SER A 17 14.44 26.57 -0.15
N ASN A 18 14.24 26.16 1.10
CA ASN A 18 14.63 24.85 1.58
C ASN A 18 13.47 23.88 1.30
N CYS A 19 13.40 23.33 0.08
CA CYS A 19 12.64 22.12 -0.13
C CYS A 19 13.38 21.02 0.63
N SER A 20 12.83 20.58 1.77
CA SER A 20 13.40 19.46 2.51
C SER A 20 13.44 18.24 1.59
N GLU A 21 14.56 17.52 1.61
CA GLU A 21 14.64 16.20 0.99
C GLU A 21 13.51 15.33 1.55
N ILE A 22 12.75 14.69 0.66
CA ILE A 22 11.70 13.77 1.08
C ILE A 22 12.42 12.54 1.64
N PRO A 23 12.23 12.19 2.92
CA PRO A 23 12.89 11.02 3.48
C PRO A 23 12.45 9.78 2.70
N GLU A 24 13.42 9.03 2.18
CA GLU A 24 13.15 7.77 1.49
C GLU A 24 12.60 6.75 2.50
N ASN A 25 11.46 6.16 2.17
CA ASN A 25 10.88 5.08 2.96
C ASN A 25 11.18 3.76 2.23
N ASN A 26 12.08 2.98 2.80
CA ASN A 26 12.51 1.68 2.28
C ASN A 26 11.92 0.52 3.09
N ASP A 27 10.73 0.71 3.67
CA ASP A 27 10.07 -0.33 4.45
C ASP A 27 9.86 -1.60 3.60
N PRO A 28 10.22 -2.79 4.12
CA PRO A 28 10.12 -4.04 3.37
C PRO A 28 8.68 -4.41 2.98
N VAL A 29 7.64 -3.81 3.59
CA VAL A 29 6.24 -4.02 3.21
C VAL A 29 5.91 -3.44 1.85
N ILE A 30 6.68 -2.44 1.39
CA ILE A 30 6.47 -1.76 0.11
C ILE A 30 6.53 -2.78 -1.03
N GLY A 31 5.50 -2.78 -1.87
CA GLY A 31 5.32 -3.77 -2.93
C GLY A 31 3.86 -4.21 -3.09
N ILE A 32 3.66 -5.24 -3.90
CA ILE A 32 2.34 -5.81 -4.17
C ILE A 32 2.21 -7.13 -3.41
N TRP A 33 1.08 -7.26 -2.72
CA TRP A 33 0.69 -8.46 -2.01
C TRP A 33 -0.67 -8.91 -2.53
N SER A 34 -0.87 -10.20 -2.71
CA SER A 34 -2.12 -10.71 -3.27
C SER A 34 -2.62 -11.98 -2.63
N ASP A 35 -3.93 -12.12 -2.64
CA ASP A 35 -4.68 -13.31 -2.28
C ASP A 35 -5.57 -13.72 -3.44
N VAL A 36 -5.63 -15.02 -3.73
CA VAL A 36 -6.35 -15.56 -4.88
C VAL A 36 -7.27 -16.68 -4.41
N GLU A 37 -8.56 -16.41 -4.47
CA GLU A 37 -9.63 -17.36 -4.18
C GLU A 37 -10.23 -17.86 -5.51
N VAL A 38 -10.32 -19.17 -5.68
CA VAL A 38 -10.92 -19.81 -6.86
C VAL A 38 -12.18 -20.55 -6.42
N GLU A 39 -13.36 -20.07 -6.84
CA GLU A 39 -14.61 -20.79 -6.64
C GLU A 39 -14.84 -21.81 -7.76
N ALA A 40 -15.14 -23.05 -7.36
CA ALA A 40 -15.47 -24.11 -8.31
C ALA A 40 -16.76 -23.80 -9.08
N ALA A 41 -16.76 -24.10 -10.38
CA ALA A 41 -17.95 -23.92 -11.22
C ALA A 41 -19.12 -24.78 -10.70
N SER A 42 -20.22 -24.14 -10.34
CA SER A 42 -21.48 -24.84 -10.04
C SER A 42 -22.11 -25.37 -11.34
N GLN A 43 -22.95 -26.41 -11.26
CA GLN A 43 -23.62 -27.03 -12.42
C GLN A 43 -24.47 -26.04 -13.25
N THR A 44 -24.74 -24.85 -12.71
CA THR A 44 -25.58 -23.80 -13.30
C THR A 44 -24.81 -22.58 -13.79
N SER A 45 -23.51 -22.44 -13.47
CA SER A 45 -22.66 -21.31 -13.88
C SER A 45 -21.61 -21.73 -14.91
N LYS A 46 -21.67 -21.20 -16.13
CA LYS A 46 -20.61 -21.38 -17.14
C LYS A 46 -19.35 -20.60 -16.71
N GLY A 47 -18.40 -21.29 -16.08
CA GLY A 47 -17.10 -20.77 -15.68
C GLY A 47 -16.99 -20.55 -14.17
N GLY A 48 -15.92 -21.05 -13.55
CA GLY A 48 -15.61 -20.75 -12.16
C GLY A 48 -15.29 -19.27 -11.99
N THR A 49 -15.59 -18.71 -10.81
CA THR A 49 -15.26 -17.31 -10.49
C THR A 49 -13.91 -17.27 -9.78
N THR A 50 -12.98 -16.48 -10.30
CA THR A 50 -11.73 -16.18 -9.58
C THR A 50 -11.83 -14.79 -8.96
N THR A 51 -11.70 -14.72 -7.64
CA THR A 51 -11.59 -13.47 -6.90
C THR A 51 -10.14 -13.27 -6.50
N ARG A 52 -9.56 -12.11 -6.84
CA ARG A 52 -8.21 -11.73 -6.44
C ARG A 52 -8.26 -10.44 -5.64
N LYS A 53 -7.60 -10.41 -4.48
CA LYS A 53 -7.41 -9.21 -3.66
C LYS A 53 -5.95 -8.79 -3.76
N GLU A 54 -5.68 -7.49 -3.86
CA GLU A 54 -4.33 -6.93 -3.95
C GLU A 54 -4.17 -5.77 -2.96
N TRP A 55 -3.08 -5.79 -2.20
CA TRP A 55 -2.63 -4.68 -1.35
C TRP A 55 -1.31 -4.16 -1.90
N ILE A 56 -1.32 -2.91 -2.37
CA ILE A 56 -0.19 -2.27 -3.03
C ILE A 56 0.33 -1.18 -2.10
N PHE A 57 1.41 -1.45 -1.38
CA PHE A 57 2.05 -0.50 -0.45
C PHE A 57 3.02 0.40 -1.21
N ASN A 58 2.97 1.71 -0.96
CA ASN A 58 3.96 2.67 -1.45
C ASN A 58 4.78 3.29 -0.31
N ASP A 59 5.79 4.06 -0.67
CA ASP A 59 6.75 4.74 0.22
C ASP A 59 6.15 5.93 1.00
N ALA A 60 4.95 6.39 0.67
CA ALA A 60 4.32 7.57 1.26
C ALA A 60 3.35 7.26 2.43
N TYR A 61 3.44 6.09 3.07
CA TYR A 61 2.47 5.62 4.07
C TYR A 61 1.04 5.50 3.52
N LEU A 62 0.95 5.34 2.20
CA LEU A 62 -0.27 5.14 1.45
C LEU A 62 -0.18 3.83 0.68
N GLY A 63 -1.32 3.40 0.18
CA GLY A 63 -1.38 2.26 -0.71
C GLY A 63 -2.71 2.17 -1.41
N ARG A 64 -2.87 1.12 -2.21
CA ARG A 64 -4.10 0.83 -2.93
C ARG A 64 -4.52 -0.61 -2.74
N TYR A 65 -5.79 -0.77 -2.41
CA TYR A 65 -6.47 -2.04 -2.41
C TYR A 65 -7.24 -2.24 -3.72
N HIS A 66 -7.11 -3.41 -4.32
CA HIS A 66 -7.97 -3.85 -5.42
C HIS A 66 -8.66 -5.16 -5.07
N GLN A 67 -9.93 -5.26 -5.43
CA GLN A 67 -10.61 -6.53 -5.62
C GLN A 67 -10.88 -6.72 -7.10
N LYS A 68 -10.47 -7.87 -7.64
CA LYS A 68 -10.66 -8.26 -9.03
C LYS A 68 -11.52 -9.51 -9.08
N SER A 69 -12.52 -9.52 -9.98
CA SER A 69 -13.27 -10.72 -10.33
C SER A 69 -12.99 -11.05 -11.80
N ASN A 70 -12.52 -12.28 -12.05
CA ASN A 70 -12.14 -12.76 -13.38
C ASN A 70 -11.17 -11.78 -14.10
N GLY A 71 -10.19 -11.28 -13.36
CA GLY A 71 -9.16 -10.35 -13.84
C GLY A 71 -9.59 -8.87 -13.98
N LYS A 72 -10.87 -8.55 -13.77
CA LYS A 72 -11.37 -7.16 -13.84
C LYS A 72 -11.53 -6.57 -12.45
N ILE A 73 -11.06 -5.33 -12.24
CA ILE A 73 -11.25 -4.61 -10.97
C ILE A 73 -12.74 -4.36 -10.76
N THR A 74 -13.31 -4.91 -9.69
CA THR A 74 -14.70 -4.72 -9.26
C THR A 74 -14.81 -3.74 -8.10
N PHE A 75 -13.75 -3.61 -7.30
CA PHE A 75 -13.66 -2.62 -6.24
C PHE A 75 -12.21 -2.13 -6.11
N LYS A 76 -12.05 -0.85 -5.78
CA LYS A 76 -10.75 -0.26 -5.45
C LYS A 76 -10.92 0.84 -4.42
N THR A 77 -9.97 0.94 -3.52
CA THR A 77 -9.86 2.06 -2.59
C THR A 77 -8.38 2.31 -2.30
N ASP A 78 -8.04 3.56 -1.98
CA ASP A 78 -6.75 3.85 -1.40
C ASP A 78 -6.80 3.53 0.11
N PHE A 79 -5.65 3.19 0.69
CA PHE A 79 -5.49 2.94 2.12
C PHE A 79 -4.33 3.75 2.70
N LYS A 80 -4.35 3.97 4.01
CA LYS A 80 -3.20 4.47 4.76
C LYS A 80 -2.59 3.31 5.53
N TRP A 81 -1.29 3.35 5.76
CA TRP A 81 -0.63 2.36 6.60
C TRP A 81 0.38 3.00 7.56
N SER A 82 0.56 2.37 8.72
CA SER A 82 1.59 2.69 9.70
C SER A 82 2.26 1.41 10.21
N TYR A 83 3.45 1.53 10.76
CA TYR A 83 4.20 0.42 11.36
C TYR A 83 4.63 0.78 12.78
N GLU A 84 4.13 0.02 13.75
CA GLU A 84 4.42 0.18 15.17
C GLU A 84 4.48 -1.18 15.85
N ASN A 85 5.46 -1.41 16.73
CA ASN A 85 5.61 -2.66 17.50
C ASN A 85 5.55 -3.93 16.63
N ASP A 86 6.29 -3.96 15.53
CA ASP A 86 6.33 -5.06 14.56
C ASP A 86 4.99 -5.42 13.90
N THR A 87 4.05 -4.49 13.91
CA THR A 87 2.71 -4.64 13.34
C THR A 87 2.41 -3.49 12.39
N TYR A 88 1.95 -3.83 11.18
CA TYR A 88 1.39 -2.87 10.24
C TYR A 88 -0.09 -2.71 10.51
N THR A 89 -0.57 -1.47 10.55
CA THR A 89 -2.00 -1.15 10.58
C THR A 89 -2.40 -0.58 9.24
N ILE A 90 -3.36 -1.20 8.56
CA ILE A 90 -3.93 -0.73 7.30
C ILE A 90 -5.32 -0.17 7.60
N SER A 91 -5.57 1.07 7.17
CA SER A 91 -6.89 1.71 7.31
C SER A 91 -7.43 2.17 5.97
N TYR A 92 -8.75 2.11 5.81
CA TYR A 92 -9.44 2.38 4.54
C TYR A 92 -10.38 3.60 4.61
N PRO A 93 -9.84 4.83 4.70
CA PRO A 93 -10.66 6.04 4.82
C PRO A 93 -11.69 6.17 3.70
N GLY A 94 -12.93 6.48 4.07
CA GLY A 94 -14.03 6.66 3.12
C GLY A 94 -14.72 5.37 2.70
N THR A 95 -14.46 4.26 3.39
CA THR A 95 -15.16 2.98 3.23
C THR A 95 -15.64 2.46 4.58
N ASP A 96 -16.50 1.43 4.56
CA ASP A 96 -16.93 0.69 5.75
C ASP A 96 -16.01 -0.52 6.05
N MET A 97 -14.86 -0.64 5.38
CA MET A 97 -13.90 -1.71 5.63
C MET A 97 -13.25 -1.51 7.00
N ALA A 98 -13.09 -2.61 7.75
CA ALA A 98 -12.39 -2.58 9.02
C ALA A 98 -10.88 -2.36 8.82
N ASP A 99 -10.25 -1.76 9.82
CA ASP A 99 -8.79 -1.68 9.86
C ASP A 99 -8.20 -3.10 10.01
N GLU A 100 -7.11 -3.35 9.29
CA GLU A 100 -6.39 -4.62 9.31
C GLU A 100 -5.08 -4.46 10.08
N GLN A 101 -4.80 -5.36 11.02
CA GLN A 101 -3.51 -5.48 11.68
C GLN A 101 -2.78 -6.69 11.12
N VAL A 102 -1.62 -6.45 10.50
CA VAL A 102 -0.85 -7.48 9.81
C VAL A 102 0.62 -7.47 10.19
N SER A 103 1.27 -8.63 10.05
CA SER A 103 2.71 -8.80 10.23
C SER A 103 3.32 -9.47 9.02
N MET A 104 4.54 -9.08 8.66
CA MET A 104 5.32 -9.77 7.62
C MET A 104 5.99 -11.01 8.20
N LYS A 105 5.86 -12.14 7.53
CA LYS A 105 6.57 -13.38 7.90
C LYS A 105 7.23 -14.00 6.68
N ALA A 106 8.31 -14.73 6.90
CA ALA A 106 8.90 -15.60 5.88
C ALA A 106 8.12 -16.92 5.81
N SER A 107 7.94 -17.44 4.60
CA SER A 107 7.36 -18.74 4.30
C SER A 107 8.26 -19.50 3.29
N THR A 108 7.95 -20.76 3.05
CA THR A 108 8.64 -21.57 2.03
C THR A 108 8.41 -21.06 0.60
N GLU A 109 7.35 -20.30 0.38
CA GLU A 109 6.92 -19.80 -0.94
C GLU A 109 7.27 -18.32 -1.14
N GLY A 110 7.80 -17.65 -0.11
CA GLY A 110 8.16 -16.23 -0.17
C GLY A 110 7.86 -15.50 1.13
N SER A 111 7.57 -14.21 1.04
CA SER A 111 7.07 -13.45 2.19
C SER A 111 5.53 -13.48 2.21
N ILE A 112 4.94 -13.48 3.40
CA ILE A 112 3.49 -13.41 3.61
C ILE A 112 3.13 -12.21 4.49
N LEU A 113 1.95 -11.64 4.27
CA LEU A 113 1.23 -10.86 5.27
C LEU A 113 0.37 -11.82 6.07
N SER A 114 0.49 -11.79 7.39
CA SER A 114 -0.34 -12.56 8.31
C SER A 114 -1.25 -11.64 9.10
N ASP A 115 -2.51 -12.03 9.30
CA ASP A 115 -3.44 -11.32 10.17
C ASP A 115 -3.04 -11.44 11.66
N SER A 116 -3.79 -10.73 12.52
CA SER A 116 -3.63 -10.77 13.99
C SER A 116 -3.79 -12.16 14.63
N GLN A 117 -4.43 -13.10 13.95
CA GLN A 117 -4.61 -14.49 14.39
C GLN A 117 -3.49 -15.41 13.87
N GLY A 118 -2.64 -14.90 12.98
CA GLY A 118 -1.55 -15.63 12.36
C GLY A 118 -1.91 -16.35 11.07
N ASN A 119 -3.12 -16.17 10.54
CA ASN A 119 -3.51 -16.72 9.24
C ASN A 119 -2.86 -15.94 8.11
N THR A 120 -2.54 -16.62 7.00
CA THR A 120 -2.04 -15.95 5.79
C THR A 120 -3.14 -15.09 5.18
N MET A 121 -2.89 -13.78 5.09
CA MET A 121 -3.78 -12.82 4.43
C MET A 121 -3.41 -12.65 2.96
N ALA A 122 -2.12 -12.55 2.65
CA ALA A 122 -1.65 -12.33 1.28
C ALA A 122 -0.20 -12.80 1.09
N LEU A 123 0.13 -13.20 -0.14
CA LEU A 123 1.49 -13.57 -0.59
C LEU A 123 2.14 -12.40 -1.32
N ARG A 124 3.45 -12.24 -1.14
CA ARG A 124 4.25 -11.25 -1.89
C ARG A 124 4.31 -11.63 -3.37
N GLU A 125 4.11 -10.64 -4.27
CA GLU A 125 4.40 -10.78 -5.71
C GLU A 125 5.90 -10.67 -6.02
#